data_AF-A0A9W8TMB9-F1
#
_entry.id   AF-A0A9W8TMB9-F1
#
_cell.length_a   1.000
_cell.length_b   1.000
_cell.length_c   1.000
_cell.angle_alpha   90.00
_cell.angle_beta   90.00
_cell.angle_gamma   90.00
#
_symmetry.space_group_name_H-M   'P 1'
#
loop_
_entity.id
_entity.type
_entity.pdbx_description
1 polymer ?
#
loop_
_entity_poly.entity_id
_entity_poly.type
_entity_poly.pdbx_seq_one_letter_code
_entity_poly.pdbx_strand_id
1 'polypeptide(L)'
;MAARKLQQEIDKTFKKVAEGVAEFDGIYEKIEQSNNPAQKEKLEDNLKREIKKLQRLRDQIKTWAASNDIKDKAPLLEHRRLIETQMERFKAVEKAMKTKAYSKEGLSAAAKLDPKEQAKAEAGEFLSNMVDELEQQIEALEAESEQLQVTMKKGKSQAAKANRIAAIEHTIERHKWHQGKLELIRRSLENGGIEPEQVTELEESIRYYVTDGMNDDFIEDEGLYDELALEEEEDTYGMNQDNDRVSSQDTQSTFGPIKVSIADVSNST
;
A
#
# COMPACT_ATOMS: atom_id res chain seq x y z
N MET A 1 50.26 -19.10 -3.79
CA MET A 1 49.29 -20.03 -4.41
C MET A 1 47.84 -19.71 -4.04
N ALA A 2 47.52 -19.43 -2.76
CA ALA A 2 46.16 -19.09 -2.33
C ALA A 2 45.56 -17.85 -3.01
N ALA A 3 46.30 -16.72 -3.11
CA ALA A 3 45.83 -15.50 -3.75
C ALA A 3 45.48 -15.67 -5.24
N ARG A 4 46.28 -16.45 -5.98
CA ARG A 4 46.01 -16.76 -7.40
C ARG A 4 44.77 -17.64 -7.58
N LYS A 5 44.52 -18.57 -6.64
CA LYS A 5 43.32 -19.42 -6.64
C LYS A 5 42.07 -18.60 -6.35
N LEU A 6 42.14 -17.68 -5.39
CA LEU A 6 41.04 -16.75 -5.06
C LEU A 6 40.71 -15.86 -6.27
N GLN A 7 41.71 -15.29 -6.93
CA GLN A 7 41.47 -14.46 -8.12
C GLN A 7 40.75 -15.24 -9.24
N GLN A 8 41.16 -16.48 -9.51
CA GLN A 8 40.47 -17.33 -10.50
C GLN A 8 39.01 -17.63 -10.12
N GLU A 9 38.71 -17.72 -8.82
CA GLU A 9 37.34 -17.92 -8.34
C GLU A 9 36.48 -16.66 -8.51
N ILE A 10 37.07 -15.49 -8.27
CA ILE A 10 36.45 -14.18 -8.52
C ILE A 10 36.13 -14.04 -10.01
N ASP A 11 37.10 -14.28 -10.90
CA ASP A 11 36.91 -14.12 -12.34
C ASP A 11 35.82 -15.06 -12.89
N LYS A 12 35.77 -16.31 -12.39
CA LYS A 12 34.69 -17.27 -12.71
C LYS A 12 33.33 -16.78 -12.22
N THR A 13 33.29 -16.14 -11.07
CA THR A 13 32.06 -15.61 -10.50
C THR A 13 31.56 -14.41 -11.31
N PHE A 14 32.44 -13.51 -11.72
CA PHE A 14 32.09 -12.41 -12.62
C PHE A 14 31.52 -12.90 -13.95
N LYS A 15 32.10 -13.96 -14.52
CA LYS A 15 31.53 -14.58 -15.73
C LYS A 15 30.11 -15.11 -15.49
N LYS A 16 29.86 -15.80 -14.37
CA LYS A 16 28.51 -16.27 -13.99
C LYS A 16 27.53 -15.12 -13.77
N VAL A 17 27.99 -13.99 -13.21
CA VAL A 17 27.15 -12.81 -13.05
C VAL A 17 26.75 -12.25 -14.41
N ALA A 18 27.70 -12.10 -15.34
CA ALA A 18 27.41 -11.62 -16.69
C ALA A 18 26.43 -12.55 -17.43
N GLU A 19 26.64 -13.86 -17.36
CA GLU A 19 25.73 -14.87 -17.94
C GLU A 19 24.32 -14.79 -17.30
N GLY A 20 24.23 -14.73 -15.97
CA GLY A 20 22.94 -14.65 -15.28
C GLY A 20 22.20 -13.33 -15.51
N VAL A 21 22.92 -12.21 -15.67
CA VAL A 21 22.31 -10.91 -16.03
C VAL A 21 21.75 -10.97 -17.46
N ALA A 22 22.50 -11.52 -18.42
CA ALA A 22 22.01 -11.69 -19.79
C ALA A 22 20.80 -12.63 -19.88
N GLU A 23 20.80 -13.72 -19.09
CA GLU A 23 19.66 -14.63 -18.99
C GLU A 23 18.44 -13.93 -18.36
N PHE A 24 18.65 -13.16 -17.29
CA PHE A 24 17.60 -12.35 -16.66
C PHE A 24 16.98 -11.36 -17.65
N ASP A 25 17.80 -10.60 -18.37
CA ASP A 25 17.33 -9.64 -19.39
C ASP A 25 16.56 -10.33 -20.51
N GLY A 26 17.05 -11.47 -21.00
CA GLY A 26 16.37 -12.24 -22.04
C GLY A 26 15.04 -12.86 -21.60
N ILE A 27 14.90 -13.23 -20.32
CA ILE A 27 13.62 -13.69 -19.77
C ILE A 27 12.67 -12.50 -19.59
N TYR A 28 13.17 -11.38 -19.07
CA TYR A 28 12.40 -10.14 -18.88
C TYR A 28 11.78 -9.67 -20.20
N GLU A 29 12.57 -9.58 -21.27
CA GLU A 29 12.09 -9.15 -22.58
C GLU A 29 11.01 -10.09 -23.13
N LYS A 30 11.15 -11.41 -22.90
CA LYS A 30 10.13 -12.40 -23.30
C LYS A 30 8.82 -12.25 -22.51
N ILE A 31 8.87 -11.81 -21.25
CA ILE A 31 7.66 -11.55 -20.45
C ILE A 31 6.90 -10.35 -21.03
N GLU A 32 7.61 -9.28 -21.38
CA GLU A 32 7.03 -8.08 -22.00
C GLU A 32 6.40 -8.37 -23.37
N GLN A 33 7.05 -9.21 -24.18
CA GLN A 33 6.57 -9.55 -25.53
C GLN A 33 5.51 -10.65 -25.57
N SER A 34 5.40 -11.45 -24.50
CA SER A 34 4.41 -12.52 -24.45
C SER A 34 3.01 -11.92 -24.28
N ASN A 35 2.02 -12.47 -25.00
CA ASN A 35 0.59 -12.22 -24.74
C ASN A 35 -0.10 -13.46 -24.17
N ASN A 36 0.64 -14.58 -23.99
CA ASN A 36 0.09 -15.83 -23.48
C ASN A 36 0.22 -15.91 -21.95
N PRO A 37 -0.90 -16.02 -21.21
CA PRO A 37 -0.93 -16.14 -19.75
C PRO A 37 -0.05 -17.26 -19.17
N ALA A 38 -0.21 -18.50 -19.63
CA ALA A 38 0.51 -19.65 -19.10
C ALA A 38 2.01 -19.58 -19.41
N GLN A 39 2.37 -18.97 -20.54
CA GLN A 39 3.76 -18.72 -20.88
C GLN A 39 4.38 -17.63 -20.00
N LYS A 40 3.62 -16.57 -19.66
CA LYS A 40 4.08 -15.52 -18.75
C LYS A 40 4.41 -16.11 -17.38
N GLU A 41 3.48 -16.84 -16.76
CA GLU A 41 3.68 -17.46 -15.45
C GLU A 41 4.95 -18.35 -15.41
N LYS A 42 5.16 -19.14 -16.46
CA LYS A 42 6.38 -19.96 -16.58
C LYS A 42 7.66 -19.12 -16.72
N LEU A 43 7.62 -18.04 -17.50
CA LEU A 43 8.76 -17.13 -17.66
C LEU A 43 9.05 -16.38 -16.36
N GLU A 44 8.03 -16.03 -15.60
CA GLU A 44 8.13 -15.37 -14.30
C GLU A 44 8.79 -16.27 -13.26
N ASP A 45 8.39 -17.53 -13.20
CA ASP A 45 9.04 -18.54 -12.38
C ASP A 45 10.52 -18.72 -12.74
N ASN A 46 10.84 -18.68 -14.03
CA ASN A 46 12.23 -18.71 -14.50
C ASN A 46 13.00 -17.45 -14.08
N LEU A 47 12.38 -16.27 -14.22
CA LEU A 47 12.96 -14.98 -13.80
C LEU A 47 13.26 -14.98 -12.30
N LYS A 48 12.32 -15.49 -11.49
CA LYS A 48 12.46 -15.66 -10.03
C LYS A 48 13.57 -16.63 -9.63
N ARG A 49 13.75 -17.71 -10.40
CA ARG A 49 14.87 -18.64 -10.20
C ARG A 49 16.20 -17.98 -10.53
N GLU A 50 16.26 -17.21 -11.61
CA GLU A 50 17.49 -16.55 -12.05
C GLU A 50 17.93 -15.45 -11.08
N ILE A 51 17.00 -14.60 -10.62
CA ILE A 51 17.34 -13.57 -9.64
C ILE A 51 17.86 -14.15 -8.32
N LYS A 52 17.35 -15.31 -7.88
CA LYS A 52 17.87 -16.02 -6.70
C LYS A 52 19.30 -16.53 -6.90
N LYS A 53 19.69 -16.92 -8.12
CA LYS A 53 21.09 -17.29 -8.42
C LYS A 53 21.98 -16.05 -8.32
N LEU A 54 21.57 -14.95 -8.94
CA LEU A 54 22.29 -13.67 -8.88
C LEU A 54 22.46 -13.18 -7.44
N GLN A 55 21.42 -13.27 -6.60
CA GLN A 55 21.50 -12.93 -5.17
C GLN A 55 22.58 -13.72 -4.42
N ARG A 56 22.70 -15.03 -4.68
CA ARG A 56 23.76 -15.85 -4.06
C ARG A 56 25.16 -15.41 -4.49
N LEU A 57 25.34 -15.08 -5.77
CA LEU A 57 26.61 -14.55 -6.28
C LEU A 57 26.91 -13.17 -5.67
N ARG A 58 25.88 -12.33 -5.51
CA ARG A 58 25.99 -11.02 -4.84
C ARG A 58 26.48 -11.17 -3.40
N ASP A 59 25.95 -12.13 -2.65
CA ASP A 59 26.37 -12.36 -1.26
C ASP A 59 27.78 -12.96 -1.17
N GLN A 60 28.16 -13.83 -2.10
CA GLN A 60 29.55 -14.30 -2.24
C GLN A 60 30.51 -13.12 -2.51
N ILE A 61 30.15 -12.24 -3.45
CA ILE A 61 30.90 -11.02 -3.78
C ILE A 61 30.97 -10.07 -2.56
N LYS A 62 29.89 -9.94 -1.79
CA LYS A 62 29.87 -9.14 -0.55
C LYS A 62 30.87 -9.67 0.48
N THR A 63 30.93 -10.99 0.68
CA THR A 63 31.90 -11.61 1.59
C THR A 63 33.33 -11.35 1.14
N TRP A 64 33.61 -11.45 -0.17
CA TRP A 64 34.92 -11.11 -0.72
C TRP A 64 35.27 -9.63 -0.57
N ALA A 65 34.33 -8.73 -0.82
CA ALA A 65 34.53 -7.29 -0.63
C ALA A 65 34.80 -6.92 0.84
N ALA A 66 34.29 -7.70 1.79
CA ALA A 66 34.59 -7.56 3.22
C ALA A 66 35.94 -8.15 3.63
N SER A 67 36.54 -9.04 2.82
CA SER A 67 37.85 -9.64 3.11
C SER A 67 38.99 -8.62 2.94
N ASN A 68 40.06 -8.82 3.71
CA ASN A 68 41.32 -8.08 3.60
C ASN A 68 42.31 -8.74 2.62
N ASP A 69 42.01 -9.95 2.13
CA ASP A 69 42.87 -10.67 1.17
C ASP A 69 42.81 -10.11 -0.25
N ILE A 70 41.89 -9.18 -0.51
CA ILE A 70 41.64 -8.58 -1.81
C ILE A 70 42.03 -7.10 -1.78
N LYS A 71 43.02 -6.75 -2.61
CA LYS A 71 43.56 -5.38 -2.68
C LYS A 71 42.66 -4.42 -3.46
N ASP A 72 42.18 -4.85 -4.62
CA ASP A 72 41.29 -4.06 -5.45
C ASP A 72 39.85 -4.58 -5.33
N LYS A 73 38.99 -3.75 -4.72
CA LYS A 73 37.59 -4.07 -4.47
C LYS A 73 36.64 -3.44 -5.49
N ALA A 74 37.14 -2.57 -6.38
CA ALA A 74 36.29 -1.85 -7.32
C ALA A 74 35.49 -2.79 -8.24
N PRO A 75 36.09 -3.83 -8.86
CA PRO A 75 35.33 -4.76 -9.73
C PRO A 75 34.26 -5.55 -8.97
N LEU A 76 34.52 -5.89 -7.70
CA LEU A 76 33.55 -6.59 -6.84
C LEU A 76 32.34 -5.70 -6.57
N LEU A 77 32.56 -4.42 -6.25
CA LEU A 77 31.48 -3.47 -5.97
C LEU A 77 30.66 -3.16 -7.23
N GLU A 78 31.29 -3.10 -8.39
CA GLU A 78 30.60 -2.91 -9.67
C GLU A 78 29.66 -4.07 -9.99
N HIS A 79 30.15 -5.32 -9.94
CA HIS A 79 29.31 -6.50 -10.18
C HIS A 79 28.23 -6.66 -9.11
N ARG A 80 28.51 -6.30 -7.86
CA ARG A 80 27.51 -6.27 -6.79
C ARG A 80 26.38 -5.30 -7.11
N ARG A 81 26.71 -4.09 -7.54
CA ARG A 81 25.74 -3.06 -7.91
C ARG A 81 24.93 -3.48 -9.13
N LEU A 82 25.56 -4.09 -10.13
CA LEU A 82 24.87 -4.62 -11.31
C LEU A 82 23.77 -5.62 -10.92
N ILE A 83 24.06 -6.54 -9.99
CA ILE A 83 23.07 -7.49 -9.49
C ILE A 83 21.96 -6.77 -8.71
N GLU A 84 22.30 -5.78 -7.88
CA GLU A 84 21.32 -5.00 -7.11
C GLU A 84 20.34 -4.25 -8.04
N THR A 85 20.81 -3.70 -9.16
CA THR A 85 19.94 -3.12 -10.19
C THR A 85 18.97 -4.16 -10.78
N GLN A 86 19.43 -5.38 -11.06
CA GLN A 86 18.53 -6.44 -11.54
C GLN A 86 17.53 -6.87 -10.47
N MET A 87 17.90 -6.82 -9.18
CA MET A 87 16.98 -7.10 -8.07
C MET A 87 15.86 -6.05 -7.98
N GLU A 88 16.18 -4.78 -8.20
CA GLU A 88 15.18 -3.70 -8.24
C GLU A 88 14.23 -3.86 -9.43
N ARG A 89 14.76 -4.18 -10.63
CA ARG A 89 13.94 -4.50 -11.80
C ARG A 89 13.03 -5.69 -11.56
N PHE A 90 13.54 -6.76 -10.92
CA PHE A 90 12.72 -7.91 -10.53
C PHE A 90 11.60 -7.51 -9.56
N LYS A 91 11.87 -6.65 -8.58
CA LYS A 91 10.83 -6.15 -7.65
C LYS A 91 9.74 -5.37 -8.35
N ALA A 92 10.09 -4.51 -9.32
CA ALA A 92 9.10 -3.76 -10.08
C ALA A 92 8.17 -4.69 -10.88
N VAL A 93 8.74 -5.70 -11.53
CA VAL A 93 7.99 -6.74 -12.24
C VAL A 93 7.14 -7.57 -11.27
N GLU A 94 7.71 -8.04 -10.16
CA GLU A 94 7.00 -8.82 -9.16
C GLU A 94 5.85 -8.01 -8.54
N LYS A 95 6.02 -6.71 -8.30
CA LYS A 95 4.96 -5.81 -7.81
C LYS A 95 3.85 -5.66 -8.86
N ALA A 96 4.21 -5.24 -10.07
CA ALA A 96 3.25 -5.05 -11.16
C ALA A 96 2.47 -6.34 -11.47
N MET A 97 3.14 -7.48 -11.37
CA MET A 97 2.51 -8.77 -11.55
C MET A 97 1.69 -9.23 -10.37
N LYS A 98 2.11 -9.03 -9.13
CA LYS A 98 1.27 -9.36 -7.97
C LYS A 98 0.00 -8.54 -7.97
N THR A 99 0.06 -7.25 -8.31
CA THR A 99 -1.14 -6.43 -8.50
C THR A 99 -2.01 -6.98 -9.64
N LYS A 100 -1.41 -7.45 -10.75
CA LYS A 100 -2.12 -8.15 -11.83
C LYS A 100 -2.49 -9.61 -11.53
N ALA A 101 -1.96 -10.20 -10.46
CA ALA A 101 -2.19 -11.57 -10.04
C ALA A 101 -3.22 -11.61 -8.92
N TYR A 102 -3.37 -10.57 -8.10
CA TYR A 102 -4.62 -10.37 -7.36
C TYR A 102 -5.76 -10.10 -8.35
N SER A 103 -5.51 -9.40 -9.46
CA SER A 103 -6.49 -9.36 -10.57
C SER A 103 -6.62 -10.67 -11.39
N LYS A 104 -5.93 -11.78 -11.03
CA LYS A 104 -5.86 -13.01 -11.88
C LYS A 104 -5.74 -14.37 -11.16
N GLU A 105 -5.45 -14.45 -9.88
CA GLU A 105 -5.48 -15.68 -9.09
C GLU A 105 -6.93 -16.03 -8.74
N GLY A 106 -7.85 -15.04 -8.71
CA GLY A 106 -9.30 -15.28 -8.80
C GLY A 106 -9.69 -16.08 -10.05
N LEU A 107 -9.02 -15.87 -11.19
CA LEU A 107 -9.30 -16.53 -12.47
C LEU A 107 -8.96 -18.03 -12.51
N SER A 108 -8.06 -18.54 -11.66
CA SER A 108 -7.68 -19.98 -11.69
C SER A 108 -8.60 -20.89 -10.87
N ALA A 109 -9.25 -20.34 -9.82
CA ALA A 109 -10.36 -20.99 -9.13
C ALA A 109 -11.71 -20.76 -9.84
N ALA A 110 -11.81 -19.74 -10.69
CA ALA A 110 -13.03 -19.33 -11.39
C ALA A 110 -13.51 -20.28 -12.49
N ALA A 111 -12.76 -21.31 -12.89
CA ALA A 111 -13.19 -22.28 -13.91
C ALA A 111 -14.42 -23.15 -13.50
N LYS A 112 -15.03 -22.87 -12.35
CA LYS A 112 -16.29 -23.49 -11.87
C LYS A 112 -17.43 -22.50 -11.59
N LEU A 113 -17.20 -21.19 -11.68
CA LEU A 113 -18.23 -20.18 -11.43
C LEU A 113 -18.91 -19.81 -12.75
N ASP A 114 -20.21 -19.55 -12.68
CA ASP A 114 -20.93 -18.96 -13.81
C ASP A 114 -20.31 -17.59 -14.16
N PRO A 115 -20.22 -17.17 -15.44
CA PRO A 115 -19.60 -15.90 -15.81
C PRO A 115 -20.12 -14.67 -15.03
N LYS A 116 -21.39 -14.69 -14.62
CA LYS A 116 -21.96 -13.62 -13.79
C LYS A 116 -21.42 -13.64 -12.35
N GLU A 117 -21.28 -14.82 -11.76
CA GLU A 117 -20.67 -14.97 -10.44
C GLU A 117 -19.17 -14.64 -10.45
N GLN A 118 -18.50 -14.93 -11.56
CA GLN A 118 -17.10 -14.56 -11.77
C GLN A 118 -16.92 -13.04 -11.84
N ALA A 119 -17.68 -12.34 -12.68
CA ALA A 119 -17.61 -10.88 -12.79
C ALA A 119 -17.88 -10.20 -11.43
N LYS A 120 -18.86 -10.71 -10.69
CA LYS A 120 -19.16 -10.26 -9.33
C LYS A 120 -18.01 -10.47 -8.36
N ALA A 121 -17.34 -11.63 -8.41
CA ALA A 121 -16.19 -11.91 -7.56
C ALA A 121 -15.00 -10.99 -7.90
N GLU A 122 -14.72 -10.76 -9.19
CA GLU A 122 -13.65 -9.88 -9.65
C GLU A 122 -13.90 -8.41 -9.26
N ALA A 123 -15.13 -7.93 -9.44
CA ALA A 123 -15.53 -6.59 -8.99
C ALA A 123 -15.45 -6.44 -7.46
N GLY A 124 -15.87 -7.46 -6.70
CA GLY A 124 -15.77 -7.46 -5.24
C GLY A 124 -14.32 -7.45 -4.73
N GLU A 125 -13.44 -8.23 -5.37
CA GLU A 125 -12.01 -8.25 -5.08
C GLU A 125 -11.36 -6.90 -5.43
N PHE A 126 -11.71 -6.28 -6.55
CA PHE A 126 -11.25 -4.95 -6.90
C PHE A 126 -11.59 -3.93 -5.81
N LEU A 127 -12.85 -3.86 -5.39
CA LEU A 127 -13.31 -2.94 -4.34
C LEU A 127 -12.58 -3.18 -3.02
N SER A 128 -12.41 -4.45 -2.61
CA SER A 128 -11.67 -4.80 -1.38
C SER A 128 -10.23 -4.32 -1.43
N ASN A 129 -9.54 -4.53 -2.56
CA ASN A 129 -8.15 -4.10 -2.72
C ASN A 129 -8.03 -2.57 -2.64
N MET A 130 -8.98 -1.81 -3.20
CA MET A 130 -8.95 -0.34 -3.12
C MET A 130 -9.20 0.16 -1.70
N VAL A 131 -10.08 -0.48 -0.94
CA VAL A 131 -10.28 -0.18 0.49
C VAL A 131 -9.00 -0.43 1.29
N ASP A 132 -8.32 -1.55 1.05
CA ASP A 132 -7.08 -1.91 1.74
C ASP A 132 -5.92 -0.95 1.43
N GLU A 133 -5.82 -0.46 0.19
CA GLU A 133 -4.81 0.55 -0.19
C GLU A 133 -5.10 1.90 0.48
N LEU A 134 -6.37 2.33 0.55
CA LEU A 134 -6.75 3.54 1.28
C LEU A 134 -6.48 3.41 2.78
N GLU A 135 -6.71 2.23 3.37
CA GLU A 135 -6.41 1.98 4.79
C GLU A 135 -4.93 2.15 5.08
N GLN A 136 -4.06 1.57 4.25
CA GLN A 136 -2.60 1.73 4.38
C GLN A 136 -2.16 3.19 4.23
N GLN A 137 -2.79 3.96 3.33
CA GLN A 137 -2.52 5.39 3.17
C GLN A 137 -2.97 6.18 4.41
N ILE A 138 -4.14 5.87 4.98
CA ILE A 138 -4.62 6.47 6.23
C ILE A 138 -3.65 6.18 7.37
N GLU A 139 -3.25 4.92 7.59
CA GLU A 139 -2.30 4.56 8.66
C GLU A 139 -0.98 5.34 8.54
N ALA A 140 -0.47 5.50 7.32
CA ALA A 140 0.74 6.28 7.06
C ALA A 140 0.56 7.78 7.38
N LEU A 141 -0.58 8.35 7.00
CA LEU A 141 -0.96 9.74 7.26
C LEU A 141 -1.17 10.00 8.76
N GLU A 142 -1.84 9.10 9.47
CA GLU A 142 -2.05 9.16 10.92
C GLU A 142 -0.70 9.12 11.66
N ALA A 143 0.22 8.24 11.25
CA ALA A 143 1.57 8.19 11.79
C ALA A 143 2.38 9.48 11.51
N GLU A 144 2.27 10.05 10.31
CA GLU A 144 2.89 11.35 9.98
C GLU A 144 2.33 12.47 10.88
N SER A 145 1.01 12.53 11.04
CA SER A 145 0.33 13.50 11.89
C SER A 145 0.81 13.42 13.35
N GLU A 146 0.85 12.21 13.92
CA GLU A 146 1.32 12.00 15.30
C GLU A 146 2.78 12.46 15.46
N GLN A 147 3.66 12.13 14.51
CA GLN A 147 5.05 12.57 14.52
C GLN A 147 5.16 14.10 14.47
N LEU A 148 4.37 14.75 13.62
CA LEU A 148 4.33 16.21 13.52
C LEU A 148 3.85 16.84 14.83
N GLN A 149 2.80 16.30 15.45
CA GLN A 149 2.27 16.75 16.75
C GLN A 149 3.31 16.63 17.87
N VAL A 150 4.07 15.53 17.93
CA VAL A 150 5.16 15.36 18.92
C VAL A 150 6.24 16.43 18.73
N THR A 151 6.60 16.74 17.49
CA THR A 151 7.63 17.75 17.19
C THR A 151 7.11 19.19 17.20
N MET A 152 5.79 19.42 17.22
CA MET A 152 5.20 20.76 17.40
C MET A 152 5.62 21.35 18.75
N LYS A 153 5.74 20.55 19.81
CA LYS A 153 6.14 21.07 21.14
C LYS A 153 7.58 21.61 21.20
N LYS A 154 8.39 21.43 20.15
CA LYS A 154 9.82 21.80 20.10
C LYS A 154 10.19 22.44 18.75
N GLY A 155 10.13 23.77 18.63
CA GLY A 155 10.82 24.49 17.54
C GLY A 155 10.14 25.73 16.95
N LYS A 156 10.86 26.45 16.08
CA LYS A 156 10.39 27.59 15.29
C LYS A 156 9.91 27.11 13.91
N SER A 157 8.64 26.69 13.80
CA SER A 157 7.86 26.56 12.54
C SER A 157 6.46 26.00 12.85
N GLN A 158 5.77 26.56 13.85
CA GLN A 158 4.48 26.01 14.32
C GLN A 158 3.38 26.12 13.27
N ALA A 159 3.33 27.25 12.56
CA ALA A 159 2.31 27.50 11.54
C ALA A 159 2.39 26.52 10.37
N ALA A 160 3.60 26.26 9.84
CA ALA A 160 3.76 25.32 8.73
C ALA A 160 3.42 23.87 9.12
N LYS A 161 3.77 23.47 10.35
CA LYS A 161 3.40 22.15 10.88
C LYS A 161 1.90 22.02 11.10
N ALA A 162 1.26 23.04 11.66
CA ALA A 162 -0.19 23.07 11.84
C ALA A 162 -0.92 22.98 10.49
N ASN A 163 -0.45 23.71 9.48
CA ASN A 163 -1.01 23.63 8.12
C ASN A 163 -0.85 22.22 7.51
N ARG A 164 0.30 21.56 7.71
CA ARG A 164 0.50 20.18 7.23
C ARG A 164 -0.42 19.19 7.95
N ILE A 165 -0.57 19.32 9.28
CA ILE A 165 -1.48 18.48 10.06
C ILE A 165 -2.92 18.64 9.55
N ALA A 166 -3.38 19.88 9.34
CA ALA A 166 -4.71 20.14 8.79
C ALA A 166 -4.92 19.55 7.38
N ALA A 167 -3.89 19.62 6.52
CA ALA A 167 -3.95 18.99 5.20
C ALA A 167 -4.02 17.47 5.29
N ILE A 168 -3.25 16.86 6.19
CA ILE A 168 -3.29 15.41 6.47
C ILE A 168 -4.69 14.99 6.96
N GLU A 169 -5.27 15.72 7.91
CA GLU A 169 -6.61 15.45 8.45
C GLU A 169 -7.67 15.48 7.35
N HIS A 170 -7.61 16.46 6.45
CA HIS A 170 -8.50 16.57 5.30
C HIS A 170 -8.34 15.40 4.32
N THR A 171 -7.11 14.98 4.01
CA THR A 171 -6.87 13.79 3.18
C THR A 171 -7.41 12.52 3.82
N ILE A 172 -7.22 12.34 5.13
CA ILE A 172 -7.76 11.19 5.89
C ILE A 172 -9.29 11.18 5.84
N GLU A 173 -9.95 12.31 6.10
CA GLU A 173 -11.41 12.43 6.04
C GLU A 173 -11.93 11.99 4.67
N ARG A 174 -11.27 12.43 3.60
CA ARG A 174 -11.63 12.02 2.25
C ARG A 174 -11.38 10.53 2.00
N HIS A 175 -10.23 9.98 2.38
CA HIS A 175 -9.98 8.54 2.22
C HIS A 175 -11.05 7.71 2.94
N LYS A 176 -11.45 8.11 4.16
CA LYS A 176 -12.53 7.46 4.92
C LYS A 176 -13.88 7.57 4.22
N TRP A 177 -14.18 8.70 3.58
CA TRP A 177 -15.37 8.85 2.75
C TRP A 177 -15.38 7.89 1.56
N HIS A 178 -14.28 7.81 0.79
CA HIS A 178 -14.17 6.86 -0.31
C HIS A 178 -14.21 5.40 0.16
N GLN A 179 -13.55 5.05 1.27
CA GLN A 179 -13.66 3.71 1.86
C GLN A 179 -15.11 3.36 2.18
N GLY A 180 -15.85 4.27 2.84
CA GLY A 180 -17.27 4.06 3.15
C GLY A 180 -18.12 3.81 1.89
N LYS A 181 -17.89 4.60 0.83
CA LYS A 181 -18.57 4.41 -0.46
C LYS A 181 -18.19 3.07 -1.11
N LEU A 182 -16.91 2.73 -1.17
CA LEU A 182 -16.45 1.47 -1.76
C LEU A 182 -16.96 0.24 -0.99
N GLU A 183 -17.04 0.30 0.33
CA GLU A 183 -17.64 -0.76 1.15
C GLU A 183 -19.14 -0.89 0.90
N LEU A 184 -19.86 0.23 0.76
CA LEU A 184 -21.27 0.23 0.42
C LEU A 184 -21.51 -0.41 -0.95
N ILE A 185 -20.73 -0.02 -1.96
CA ILE A 185 -20.77 -0.60 -3.30
C ILE A 185 -20.48 -2.10 -3.24
N ARG A 186 -19.48 -2.52 -2.46
CA ARG A 186 -19.13 -3.94 -2.31
C ARG A 186 -20.27 -4.75 -1.71
N ARG A 187 -20.92 -4.23 -0.67
CA ARG A 187 -22.09 -4.88 -0.04
C ARG A 187 -23.29 -4.91 -0.98
N SER A 188 -23.55 -3.82 -1.70
CA SER A 188 -24.59 -3.76 -2.72
C SER A 188 -24.38 -4.81 -3.81
N LEU A 189 -23.16 -4.90 -4.32
CA LEU A 189 -22.73 -5.90 -5.29
C LEU A 189 -22.94 -7.31 -4.75
N GLU A 190 -22.53 -7.59 -3.51
CA GLU A 190 -22.75 -8.87 -2.80
C GLU A 190 -24.25 -9.20 -2.66
N ASN A 191 -25.11 -8.21 -2.46
CA ASN A 191 -26.56 -8.38 -2.36
C ASN A 191 -27.31 -8.33 -3.70
N GLY A 192 -26.63 -7.98 -4.79
CA GLY A 192 -27.21 -7.84 -6.13
C GLY A 192 -27.98 -6.53 -6.35
N GLY A 193 -27.73 -5.50 -5.53
CA GLY A 193 -28.23 -4.13 -5.75
C GLY A 193 -27.44 -3.38 -6.83
N ILE A 194 -26.16 -3.74 -7.01
CA ILE A 194 -25.27 -3.25 -8.07
C ILE A 194 -24.80 -4.42 -8.93
N GLU A 195 -24.81 -4.23 -10.24
CA GLU A 195 -24.25 -5.19 -11.19
C GLU A 195 -22.74 -4.97 -11.38
N PRO A 196 -21.95 -6.04 -11.65
CA PRO A 196 -20.50 -5.95 -11.79
C PRO A 196 -20.03 -4.91 -12.83
N GLU A 197 -20.76 -4.77 -13.93
CA GLU A 197 -20.45 -3.83 -15.00
C GLU A 197 -20.44 -2.37 -14.52
N GLN A 198 -21.34 -2.01 -13.59
CA GLN A 198 -21.39 -0.67 -13.01
C GLN A 198 -20.15 -0.38 -12.16
N VAL A 199 -19.56 -1.41 -11.52
CA VAL A 199 -18.30 -1.28 -10.80
C VAL A 199 -17.14 -1.10 -11.78
N THR A 200 -17.15 -1.85 -12.89
CA THR A 200 -16.13 -1.74 -13.94
C THR A 200 -16.10 -0.35 -14.59
N GLU A 201 -17.26 0.29 -14.77
CA GLU A 201 -17.35 1.65 -15.31
C GLU A 201 -16.66 2.70 -14.42
N LEU A 202 -16.65 2.47 -13.11
CA LEU A 202 -15.99 3.34 -12.13
C LEU A 202 -14.54 2.97 -11.84
N GLU A 203 -14.05 1.84 -12.35
CA GLU A 203 -12.76 1.26 -11.97
C GLU A 203 -11.61 2.22 -12.22
N GLU A 204 -11.56 2.87 -13.39
CA GLU A 204 -10.50 3.81 -13.75
C GLU A 204 -10.50 5.03 -12.84
N SER A 205 -11.67 5.60 -12.55
CA SER A 205 -11.82 6.78 -11.70
C SER A 205 -11.47 6.48 -10.24
N ILE A 206 -11.89 5.33 -9.72
CA ILE A 206 -11.51 4.86 -8.37
C ILE A 206 -9.99 4.66 -8.30
N ARG A 207 -9.39 3.99 -9.29
CA ARG A 207 -7.94 3.78 -9.33
C ARG A 207 -7.19 5.11 -9.37
N TYR A 208 -7.65 6.05 -10.20
CA TYR A 208 -7.05 7.36 -10.31
C TYR A 208 -7.07 8.11 -8.98
N TYR A 209 -8.19 8.08 -8.25
CA TYR A 209 -8.26 8.64 -6.90
C TYR A 209 -7.27 7.96 -5.94
N VAL A 210 -7.25 6.63 -5.89
CA VAL A 210 -6.37 5.88 -4.96
C VAL A 210 -4.88 6.11 -5.26
N THR A 211 -4.50 6.32 -6.52
CA THR A 211 -3.09 6.53 -6.90
C THR A 211 -2.65 7.98 -6.83
N ASP A 212 -3.52 8.92 -7.19
CA ASP A 212 -3.16 10.33 -7.40
C ASP A 212 -3.88 11.31 -6.46
N GLY A 213 -4.83 10.84 -5.64
CA GLY A 213 -5.64 11.65 -4.72
C GLY A 213 -4.86 12.36 -3.61
N MET A 214 -3.58 12.00 -3.42
CA MET A 214 -2.66 12.66 -2.49
C MET A 214 -1.82 13.77 -3.15
N ASN A 215 -1.95 13.99 -4.47
CA ASN A 215 -1.23 15.05 -5.18
C ASN A 215 -1.89 16.42 -4.94
N ASP A 216 -1.08 17.46 -4.72
CA ASP A 216 -1.55 18.83 -4.46
C ASP A 216 -2.38 19.43 -5.62
N ASP A 217 -2.18 18.94 -6.85
CA ASP A 217 -2.89 19.38 -8.07
C ASP A 217 -4.13 18.52 -8.39
N PHE A 218 -4.44 17.51 -7.56
CA PHE A 218 -5.60 16.64 -7.78
C PHE A 218 -6.90 17.41 -7.60
N ILE A 219 -7.83 17.25 -8.55
CA ILE A 219 -9.17 17.83 -8.47
C ILE A 219 -10.12 16.75 -8.00
N GLU A 220 -10.78 17.05 -6.88
CA GLU A 220 -11.70 16.15 -6.22
C GLU A 220 -12.99 16.02 -7.02
N ASP A 221 -13.41 14.77 -7.25
CA ASP A 221 -14.68 14.47 -7.89
C ASP A 221 -15.69 14.03 -6.82
N GLU A 222 -16.44 15.01 -6.29
CA GLU A 222 -17.51 14.75 -5.32
C GLU A 222 -18.65 13.91 -5.90
N GLY A 223 -18.80 13.88 -7.24
CA GLY A 223 -19.86 13.17 -7.95
C GLY A 223 -19.46 11.77 -8.43
N LEU A 224 -18.27 11.27 -8.05
CA LEU A 224 -17.70 10.00 -8.51
C LEU A 224 -18.67 8.82 -8.38
N TYR A 225 -19.51 8.81 -7.34
CA TYR A 225 -20.42 7.70 -7.03
C TYR A 225 -21.91 8.02 -7.27
N ASP A 226 -22.23 9.21 -7.80
CA ASP A 226 -23.62 9.68 -7.92
C ASP A 226 -24.46 8.78 -8.83
N GLU A 227 -23.85 8.23 -9.88
CA GLU A 227 -24.52 7.36 -10.86
C GLU A 227 -25.01 6.03 -10.27
N LEU A 228 -24.50 5.63 -9.10
CA LEU A 228 -24.90 4.40 -8.42
C LEU A 228 -26.13 4.56 -7.52
N ALA A 229 -26.63 5.78 -7.32
CA ALA A 229 -27.81 6.07 -6.50
C ALA A 229 -27.79 5.38 -5.11
N LEU A 230 -26.63 5.46 -4.44
CA LEU A 230 -26.36 4.76 -3.18
C LEU A 230 -27.20 5.22 -1.96
N GLU A 231 -28.03 6.25 -2.14
CA GLU A 231 -28.82 6.92 -1.08
C GLU A 231 -29.77 5.94 -0.36
N GLU A 232 -30.42 5.03 -1.08
CA GLU A 232 -31.30 4.02 -0.45
C GLU A 232 -30.50 2.99 0.37
N GLU A 233 -29.25 2.72 0.01
CA GLU A 233 -28.39 1.80 0.75
C GLU A 233 -27.74 2.45 1.98
N GLU A 234 -27.42 3.74 1.93
CA GLU A 234 -26.90 4.48 3.09
C GLU A 234 -27.87 4.46 4.29
N ASP A 235 -29.16 4.63 4.01
CA ASP A 235 -30.24 4.56 5.00
C ASP A 235 -30.49 3.13 5.51
N THR A 236 -30.34 2.14 4.63
CA THR A 236 -30.54 0.72 4.97
C THR A 236 -29.42 0.17 5.85
N TYR A 237 -28.18 0.66 5.66
CA TYR A 237 -26.99 0.15 6.34
C TYR A 237 -26.43 1.07 7.44
N GLY A 238 -27.05 2.23 7.67
CA GLY A 238 -26.82 3.05 8.86
C GLY A 238 -25.49 3.80 8.90
N MET A 239 -24.87 4.06 7.75
CA MET A 239 -23.58 4.78 7.65
C MET A 239 -23.66 6.25 8.12
N ASN A 240 -24.87 6.82 8.24
CA ASN A 240 -25.10 8.18 8.77
C ASN A 240 -24.94 8.32 10.30
N GLN A 241 -24.67 7.25 11.06
CA GLN A 241 -24.63 7.32 12.53
C GLN A 241 -23.25 7.53 13.17
N ASP A 242 -22.15 7.35 12.44
CA ASP A 242 -20.81 7.43 13.03
C ASP A 242 -20.14 8.80 12.90
N ASN A 243 -20.61 9.66 11.97
CA ASN A 243 -20.03 11.00 11.78
C ASN A 243 -20.53 12.04 12.82
N ASP A 244 -21.60 11.75 13.56
CA ASP A 244 -22.25 12.71 14.47
C ASP A 244 -21.91 12.48 15.97
N ARG A 245 -21.06 11.50 16.30
CA ARG A 245 -20.71 11.18 17.70
C ARG A 245 -19.45 11.86 18.25
N VAL A 246 -18.77 12.69 17.46
CA VAL A 246 -17.61 13.46 17.93
C VAL A 246 -17.85 14.96 17.78
N SER A 247 -18.96 15.45 18.33
CA SER A 247 -19.07 16.89 18.60
C SER A 247 -20.04 17.16 19.74
N SER A 248 -19.57 17.97 20.70
CA SER A 248 -20.29 18.53 21.84
C SER A 248 -20.50 17.64 23.08
N GLN A 249 -19.44 17.49 23.86
CA GLN A 249 -19.59 17.54 25.32
C GLN A 249 -18.34 18.15 25.96
N ASP A 250 -18.23 19.47 25.81
CA ASP A 250 -17.46 20.26 26.76
C ASP A 250 -18.25 21.50 27.17
N THR A 251 -18.23 21.75 28.49
CA THR A 251 -18.66 22.96 29.22
C THR A 251 -20.13 23.11 29.66
N GLN A 252 -20.42 22.66 30.88
CA GLN A 252 -21.27 23.43 31.80
C GLN A 252 -20.68 23.43 33.21
N SER A 253 -19.66 24.27 33.39
CA SER A 253 -19.31 24.81 34.71
C SER A 253 -20.30 25.92 35.04
N THR A 254 -21.36 25.61 35.77
CA THR A 254 -22.24 26.61 36.38
C THR A 254 -22.06 26.61 37.90
N PHE A 255 -21.36 27.66 38.37
CA PHE A 255 -21.42 28.10 39.76
C PHE A 255 -22.86 28.37 40.20
N GLY A 256 -23.23 27.90 41.38
CA GLY A 256 -24.46 28.30 42.09
C GLY A 256 -24.50 27.75 43.52
N PRO A 257 -24.75 28.59 44.55
CA PRO A 257 -24.23 28.41 45.91
C PRO A 257 -25.20 27.67 46.83
N ILE A 258 -24.74 27.06 47.95
CA ILE A 258 -25.59 26.85 49.14
C ILE A 258 -24.74 26.71 50.44
N LYS A 259 -24.93 27.74 51.28
CA LYS A 259 -25.13 27.80 52.75
C LYS A 259 -24.10 27.20 53.73
N VAL A 260 -23.44 28.16 54.40
CA VAL A 260 -23.00 28.09 55.80
C VAL A 260 -24.19 27.77 56.71
N SER A 261 -24.04 26.77 57.59
CA SER A 261 -24.79 26.66 58.84
C SER A 261 -23.80 26.38 59.97
N ILE A 262 -23.68 27.37 60.85
CA ILE A 262 -23.06 27.28 62.18
C ILE A 262 -24.12 26.79 63.17
N ALA A 263 -23.67 26.06 64.20
CA ALA A 263 -24.30 25.70 65.49
C ALA A 263 -24.41 24.16 65.64
N ASP A 264 -24.05 23.50 66.74
CA ASP A 264 -23.92 23.99 68.12
C ASP A 264 -23.02 23.08 68.97
N VAL A 265 -22.55 23.67 70.08
CA VAL A 265 -21.77 23.10 71.18
C VAL A 265 -22.65 22.23 72.10
N SER A 266 -22.18 21.05 72.55
CA SER A 266 -22.30 20.47 73.92
C SER A 266 -21.96 18.96 73.88
N ASN A 267 -20.87 18.48 74.50
CA ASN A 267 -20.60 18.15 75.91
C ASN A 267 -21.18 16.80 76.40
N SER A 268 -20.38 16.11 77.24
CA SER A 268 -20.60 14.83 77.96
C SER A 268 -20.26 13.56 77.16
N THR A 269 -19.37 12.66 77.58
CA THR A 269 -18.89 12.25 78.92
C THR A 269 -17.40 11.86 78.86
#